data_AF-A0A7X2YZ81-F1
#
_entry.id   AF-A0A7X2YZ81-F1
#
_cell.length_a   1.000
_cell.length_b   1.000
_cell.length_c   1.000
_cell.angle_alpha   90.00
_cell.angle_beta   90.00
_cell.angle_gamma   90.00
#
_symmetry.space_group_name_H-M   'P 1'
#
loop_
_entity.id
_entity.type
_entity.pdbx_description
1 polymer ?
#
loop_
_entity_poly.entity_id
_entity_poly.type
_entity_poly.pdbx_seq_one_letter_code
_entity_poly.pdbx_strand_id
1 'polypeptide(L)'
;MKRNYESLFGAFYERYFDFKNEKMSDAEAIACTTDAYFGVQSRGEMEKAVVYIAEGNIYLTHSKIFFKAKERIIETLNSLDLDQLQVETTPDEYKDILERRDMVLDEIDNIPVDYSPYTRWHYYEMEKEVKDYFGIIYNEVKNKSEIIEKVLERFERECTNTLSENIVVKTTLLELLIRYSVMVDEEDIMKLRSELEQFELGEVGQQLSEFEKLDLSIRIKDVLSKII
;
A
#
# COMPACT_ATOMS: atom_id res chain seq x y z
N MET A 1 -9.61 31.61 13.84
CA MET A 1 -8.91 31.56 12.54
C MET A 1 -9.82 30.78 11.60
N LYS A 2 -10.36 31.38 10.54
CA LYS A 2 -11.10 30.61 9.52
C LYS A 2 -10.11 29.61 8.94
N ARG A 3 -10.34 28.31 9.13
CA ARG A 3 -9.50 27.28 8.53
C ARG A 3 -9.74 27.33 7.03
N ASN A 4 -8.66 27.46 6.26
CA ASN A 4 -8.76 27.42 4.81
C ASN A 4 -8.93 25.95 4.40
N TYR A 5 -9.99 25.68 3.64
CA TYR A 5 -10.28 24.41 3.00
C TYR A 5 -9.03 23.79 2.33
N GLU A 6 -8.24 24.58 1.59
CA GLU A 6 -7.03 24.11 0.91
C GLU A 6 -5.92 23.71 1.89
N SER A 7 -5.81 24.45 3.01
CA SER A 7 -4.80 24.14 4.03
C SER A 7 -5.06 22.80 4.70
N LEU A 8 -6.34 22.40 4.82
CA LEU A 8 -6.69 21.10 5.38
C LEU A 8 -6.39 19.97 4.39
N PHE A 9 -6.66 20.16 3.09
CA PHE A 9 -6.19 19.23 2.06
C PHE A 9 -4.67 19.06 2.10
N GLY A 10 -3.94 20.18 2.08
CA GLY A 10 -2.48 20.18 2.12
C GLY A 10 -1.94 19.43 3.34
N ALA A 11 -2.48 19.72 4.53
CA ALA A 11 -2.06 19.06 5.76
C ALA A 11 -2.38 17.56 5.79
N PHE A 12 -3.48 17.12 5.15
CA PHE A 12 -3.82 15.71 5.05
C PHE A 12 -2.82 14.97 4.16
N TYR A 13 -2.54 15.50 2.96
CA TYR A 13 -1.57 14.92 2.04
C TYR A 13 -0.14 14.94 2.58
N GLU A 14 0.29 16.06 3.18
CA GLU A 14 1.60 16.17 3.84
C GLU A 14 1.76 15.06 4.88
N ARG A 15 0.73 14.85 5.72
CA ARG A 15 0.79 13.81 6.74
C ARG A 15 0.86 12.39 6.17
N TYR A 16 0.13 12.12 5.09
CA TYR A 16 0.23 10.85 4.38
C TYR A 16 1.64 10.62 3.81
N PHE A 17 2.22 11.63 3.15
CA PHE A 17 3.55 11.52 2.57
C PHE A 17 4.67 11.47 3.60
N ASP A 18 4.50 12.08 4.78
CA ASP A 18 5.43 11.89 5.91
C ASP A 18 5.54 10.40 6.28
N PHE A 19 4.40 9.71 6.43
CA PHE A 19 4.39 8.27 6.71
C PHE A 19 4.98 7.43 5.56
N LYS A 20 4.76 7.84 4.29
CA LYS A 20 5.43 7.21 3.15
C LYS A 20 6.94 7.38 3.19
N ASN A 21 7.43 8.55 3.61
CA ASN A 21 8.86 8.81 3.79
C ASN A 21 9.47 7.97 4.93
N GLU A 22 8.67 7.64 5.95
CA GLU A 22 8.99 6.68 7.01
C GLU A 22 8.90 5.21 6.56
N LYS A 23 8.78 4.95 5.25
CA LYS A 23 8.78 3.62 4.62
C LYS A 23 7.55 2.75 4.93
N MET A 24 6.43 3.38 5.29
CA MET A 24 5.16 2.68 5.45
C MET A 24 4.55 2.30 4.10
N SER A 25 3.80 1.20 4.09
CA SER A 25 2.93 0.86 2.96
C SER A 25 1.86 1.92 2.72
N ASP A 26 1.22 1.87 1.57
CA ASP A 26 0.10 2.77 1.25
C ASP A 26 -1.08 2.60 2.23
N ALA A 27 -1.42 1.35 2.55
CA ALA A 27 -2.47 1.02 3.51
C ALA A 27 -2.15 1.50 4.94
N GLU A 28 -0.90 1.38 5.39
CA GLU A 28 -0.49 1.89 6.71
C GLU A 28 -0.50 3.42 6.76
N ALA A 29 0.10 4.07 5.76
CA ALA A 29 0.21 5.52 5.72
C ALA A 29 -1.19 6.18 5.72
N ILE A 30 -2.14 5.64 4.96
CA ILE A 30 -3.51 6.16 4.95
C ILE A 30 -4.25 5.83 6.25
N ALA A 31 -4.05 4.66 6.86
CA ALA A 31 -4.65 4.32 8.14
C ALA A 31 -4.17 5.25 9.26
N CYS A 32 -2.86 5.51 9.34
CA CYS A 32 -2.30 6.44 10.33
C CYS A 32 -2.73 7.89 10.09
N THR A 33 -2.86 8.30 8.81
CA THR A 33 -3.35 9.64 8.46
C THR A 33 -4.81 9.78 8.87
N THR A 34 -5.67 8.85 8.48
CA THR A 34 -7.11 8.90 8.81
C THR A 34 -7.38 8.89 10.31
N ASP A 35 -6.63 8.10 11.09
CA ASP A 35 -6.70 8.12 12.56
C ASP A 35 -6.33 9.50 13.14
N ALA A 36 -5.27 10.13 12.63
CA ALA A 36 -4.86 11.49 13.05
C ALA A 36 -5.93 12.56 12.77
N TYR A 37 -6.78 12.33 11.75
CA TYR A 37 -7.87 13.24 11.36
C TYR A 37 -9.26 12.81 11.86
N PHE A 38 -9.36 11.74 12.65
CA PHE A 38 -10.63 11.21 13.15
C PHE A 38 -11.46 12.24 13.95
N GLY A 39 -10.80 13.13 14.70
CA GLY A 39 -11.46 14.22 15.44
C GLY A 39 -11.65 15.50 14.63
N VAL A 40 -11.06 15.60 13.43
CA VAL A 40 -11.17 16.79 12.56
C VAL A 40 -12.46 16.74 11.75
N GLN A 41 -12.79 15.57 11.19
CA GLN A 41 -14.02 15.33 10.42
C GLN A 41 -15.31 15.63 11.20
N SER A 42 -15.28 15.64 12.54
CA SER A 42 -16.47 15.91 13.37
C SER A 42 -16.68 17.39 13.71
N ARG A 43 -15.89 18.30 13.14
CA ARG A 43 -15.90 19.73 13.50
C ARG A 43 -16.85 20.58 12.66
N GLY A 44 -17.23 20.09 11.49
CA GLY A 44 -18.05 20.78 10.50
C GLY A 44 -18.19 19.90 9.26
N GLU A 45 -19.15 20.23 8.40
CA GLU A 45 -19.36 19.49 7.15
C GLU A 45 -18.26 19.79 6.14
N MET A 46 -17.65 20.99 6.17
CA MET A 46 -16.46 21.28 5.38
C MET A 46 -15.29 20.38 5.76
N GLU A 47 -14.94 20.27 7.06
CA GLU A 47 -13.86 19.39 7.48
C GLU A 47 -14.13 17.91 7.15
N LYS A 48 -15.37 17.46 7.33
CA LYS A 48 -15.79 16.11 6.96
C LYS A 48 -15.60 15.87 5.46
N ALA A 49 -16.12 16.75 4.61
CA ALA A 49 -15.99 16.63 3.17
C ALA A 49 -14.51 16.58 2.75
N VAL A 50 -13.69 17.52 3.24
CA VAL A 50 -12.27 17.56 2.89
C VAL A 50 -11.53 16.29 3.28
N VAL A 51 -11.72 15.79 4.50
CA VAL A 51 -11.02 14.59 4.98
C VAL A 51 -11.37 13.37 4.13
N TYR A 52 -12.66 13.14 3.86
CA TYR A 52 -13.08 11.98 3.08
C TYR A 52 -12.78 12.09 1.59
N ILE A 53 -12.80 13.29 1.02
CA ILE A 53 -12.35 13.53 -0.36
C ILE A 53 -10.84 13.30 -0.46
N ALA A 54 -10.05 13.81 0.49
CA ALA A 54 -8.60 13.61 0.50
C ALA A 54 -8.24 12.13 0.64
N GLU A 55 -8.91 11.42 1.55
CA GLU A 55 -8.78 9.97 1.69
C GLU A 55 -9.15 9.24 0.39
N GLY A 56 -10.31 9.55 -0.20
CA GLY A 56 -10.76 8.95 -1.46
C GLY A 56 -9.77 9.17 -2.59
N ASN A 57 -9.28 10.40 -2.76
CA ASN A 57 -8.27 10.74 -3.77
C ASN A 57 -6.97 9.95 -3.60
N ILE A 58 -6.54 9.66 -2.36
CA ILE A 58 -5.37 8.83 -2.13
C ILE A 58 -5.66 7.39 -2.58
N TYR A 59 -6.82 6.83 -2.23
CA TYR A 59 -7.17 5.47 -2.68
C TYR A 59 -7.30 5.35 -4.20
N LEU A 60 -7.70 6.40 -4.92
CA LEU A 60 -7.70 6.39 -6.40
C LEU A 60 -6.31 6.13 -6.99
N THR A 61 -5.24 6.36 -6.22
CA THR A 61 -3.86 6.05 -6.63
C THR A 61 -3.40 4.64 -6.22
N HIS A 62 -4.15 3.94 -5.37
CA HIS A 62 -3.80 2.62 -4.85
C HIS A 62 -4.25 1.51 -5.78
N SER A 63 -3.57 0.37 -5.71
CA SER A 63 -3.93 -0.82 -6.51
C SER A 63 -5.21 -1.49 -6.03
N LYS A 64 -5.53 -1.37 -4.74
CA LYS A 64 -6.72 -1.92 -4.08
C LYS A 64 -7.19 -1.00 -2.96
N ILE A 65 -8.44 -1.18 -2.55
CA ILE A 65 -9.04 -0.50 -1.41
C ILE A 65 -9.70 -1.51 -0.47
N PHE A 66 -9.45 -1.40 0.84
CA PHE A 66 -10.13 -2.25 1.82
C PHE A 66 -11.64 -2.00 1.79
N PHE A 67 -12.45 -3.07 1.75
CA PHE A 67 -13.89 -2.96 1.49
C PHE A 67 -14.61 -1.99 2.44
N LYS A 68 -14.28 -2.01 3.75
CA LYS A 68 -14.90 -1.10 4.73
C LYS A 68 -14.49 0.35 4.54
N ALA A 69 -13.26 0.60 4.06
CA ALA A 69 -12.82 1.95 3.75
C ALA A 69 -13.62 2.50 2.56
N LYS A 70 -13.78 1.68 1.51
CA LYS A 70 -14.61 2.02 0.34
C LYS A 70 -16.05 2.34 0.74
N GLU A 71 -16.71 1.43 1.47
CA GLU A 71 -18.08 1.61 1.96
C GLU A 71 -18.21 2.91 2.77
N ARG A 72 -17.31 3.13 3.74
CA ARG A 72 -17.32 4.33 4.58
C ARG A 72 -17.17 5.62 3.78
N ILE A 73 -16.26 5.67 2.81
CA ILE A 73 -16.03 6.85 1.97
C ILE A 73 -17.30 7.16 1.16
N ILE A 74 -17.85 6.16 0.48
CA ILE A 74 -19.06 6.30 -0.34
C ILE A 74 -20.23 6.77 0.52
N GLU A 75 -20.49 6.12 1.65
CA GLU A 75 -21.58 6.46 2.56
C GLU A 75 -21.42 7.88 3.10
N THR A 76 -20.20 8.26 3.50
CA THR A 76 -19.96 9.57 4.11
C THR A 76 -20.09 10.70 3.11
N LEU A 77 -19.53 10.54 1.91
CA LEU A 77 -19.60 11.57 0.87
C LEU A 77 -21.02 11.76 0.32
N ASN A 78 -21.80 10.67 0.20
CA ASN A 78 -23.21 10.76 -0.19
C ASN A 78 -24.13 11.35 0.89
N SER A 79 -23.71 11.31 2.16
CA SER A 79 -24.50 11.80 3.31
C SER A 79 -24.04 13.15 3.86
N LEU A 80 -23.24 13.90 3.09
CA LEU A 80 -22.88 15.28 3.45
C LEU A 80 -24.12 16.17 3.51
N ASP A 81 -24.21 16.99 4.55
CA ASP A 81 -25.25 18.02 4.64
C ASP A 81 -24.82 19.23 3.78
N LEU A 82 -25.39 19.29 2.57
CA LEU A 82 -25.01 20.26 1.55
C LEU A 82 -25.45 21.69 1.89
N ASP A 83 -26.49 21.85 2.69
CA ASP A 83 -26.96 23.17 3.14
C ASP A 83 -25.99 23.73 4.18
N GLN A 84 -25.59 22.90 5.14
CA GLN A 84 -24.59 23.27 6.15
C GLN A 84 -23.21 23.52 5.51
N LEU A 85 -22.80 22.66 4.56
CA LEU A 85 -21.56 22.84 3.81
C LEU A 85 -21.52 24.19 3.08
N GLN A 86 -22.64 24.60 2.47
CA GLN A 86 -22.74 25.89 1.78
C GLN A 86 -22.62 27.09 2.73
N VAL A 87 -23.08 26.95 3.98
CA VAL A 87 -22.93 27.99 5.03
C VAL A 87 -21.49 28.11 5.51
N GLU A 88 -20.76 26.99 5.57
CA GLU A 88 -19.38 26.92 6.08
C GLU A 88 -18.32 27.38 5.07
N THR A 89 -18.66 27.41 3.79
CA THR A 89 -17.72 27.63 2.68
C THR A 89 -18.07 28.85 1.84
N THR A 90 -17.10 29.36 1.09
CA THR A 90 -17.37 30.33 0.02
C THR A 90 -18.00 29.63 -1.19
N PRO A 91 -18.71 30.35 -2.08
CA PRO A 91 -19.30 29.74 -3.28
C PRO A 91 -18.29 28.99 -4.17
N ASP A 92 -17.05 29.51 -4.27
CA ASP A 92 -16.00 28.88 -5.07
C ASP A 92 -15.48 27.60 -4.39
N GLU A 93 -15.23 27.62 -3.07
CA GLU A 93 -14.85 26.43 -2.29
C GLU A 93 -15.95 25.37 -2.31
N TYR A 94 -17.20 25.76 -2.13
CA TYR A 94 -18.35 24.87 -2.19
C TYR A 94 -18.39 24.11 -3.51
N LYS A 95 -18.23 24.83 -4.63
CA LYS A 95 -18.23 24.25 -5.96
C LYS A 95 -17.05 23.28 -6.15
N ASP A 96 -15.84 23.66 -5.76
CA ASP A 96 -14.65 22.79 -5.86
C ASP A 96 -14.81 21.52 -5.00
N ILE A 97 -15.37 21.63 -3.79
CA ILE A 97 -15.67 20.48 -2.92
C ILE A 97 -16.62 19.51 -3.63
N LEU A 98 -17.70 20.01 -4.22
CA LEU A 98 -18.68 19.16 -4.91
C LEU A 98 -18.06 18.47 -6.12
N GLU A 99 -17.28 19.20 -6.94
CA GLU A 99 -16.61 18.64 -8.11
C GLU A 99 -15.65 17.50 -7.71
N ARG A 100 -14.85 17.70 -6.66
CA ARG A 100 -13.92 16.66 -6.16
C ARG A 100 -14.64 15.49 -5.51
N ARG A 101 -15.74 15.74 -4.77
CA ARG A 101 -16.58 14.69 -4.20
C ARG A 101 -17.12 13.79 -5.30
N ASP A 102 -17.68 14.39 -6.35
CA ASP A 102 -18.31 13.66 -7.45
C ASP A 102 -17.26 12.84 -8.21
N MET A 103 -16.08 13.41 -8.47
CA MET A 103 -14.95 12.67 -9.04
C MET A 103 -14.56 11.43 -8.20
N VAL A 104 -14.44 11.59 -6.88
CA VAL A 104 -14.14 10.44 -6.00
C VAL A 104 -15.25 9.39 -6.08
N LEU A 105 -16.51 9.79 -5.98
CA LEU A 105 -17.65 8.87 -6.02
C LEU A 105 -17.75 8.12 -7.36
N ASP A 106 -17.46 8.80 -8.48
CA ASP A 106 -17.50 8.21 -9.81
C ASP A 106 -16.36 7.21 -10.06
N GLU A 107 -15.17 7.49 -9.51
CA GLU A 107 -13.98 6.68 -9.80
C GLU A 107 -13.73 5.54 -8.80
N ILE A 108 -14.13 5.71 -7.52
CA ILE A 108 -13.81 4.76 -6.44
C ILE A 108 -14.38 3.36 -6.68
N ASP A 109 -15.45 3.25 -7.46
CA ASP A 109 -16.06 1.97 -7.81
C ASP A 109 -15.16 1.10 -8.70
N ASN A 110 -14.25 1.73 -9.46
CA ASN A 110 -13.31 1.03 -10.33
C ASN A 110 -12.10 0.45 -9.61
N ILE A 111 -11.85 0.84 -8.35
CA ILE A 111 -10.75 0.28 -7.57
C ILE A 111 -11.12 -1.14 -7.11
N PRO A 112 -10.25 -2.14 -7.38
CA PRO A 112 -10.43 -3.49 -6.86
C PRO A 112 -10.51 -3.51 -5.33
N VAL A 113 -11.41 -4.32 -4.79
CA VAL A 113 -11.63 -4.42 -3.35
C VAL A 113 -10.67 -5.43 -2.73
N ASP A 114 -10.06 -5.05 -1.61
CA ASP A 114 -9.35 -5.94 -0.70
C ASP A 114 -10.25 -6.34 0.48
N TYR A 115 -10.27 -7.64 0.76
CA TYR A 115 -10.98 -8.23 1.89
C TYR A 115 -10.04 -8.65 3.03
N SER A 116 -8.72 -8.64 2.79
CA SER A 116 -7.71 -8.95 3.80
C SER A 116 -7.55 -7.77 4.77
N PRO A 117 -7.77 -7.95 6.08
CA PRO A 117 -7.52 -6.89 7.05
C PRO A 117 -6.03 -6.80 7.46
N TYR A 118 -5.20 -7.74 6.99
CA TYR A 118 -3.83 -7.91 7.45
C TYR A 118 -2.79 -7.49 6.41
N THR A 119 -3.12 -7.59 5.13
CA THR A 119 -2.22 -7.22 4.03
C THR A 119 -1.95 -5.72 4.08
N ARG A 120 -0.68 -5.34 4.24
CA ARG A 120 -0.27 -3.93 4.27
C ARG A 120 0.33 -3.52 2.95
N TRP A 121 1.11 -4.40 2.35
CA TRP A 121 1.63 -4.23 1.00
C TRP A 121 0.87 -5.14 0.02
N HIS A 122 0.27 -4.55 -1.01
CA HIS A 122 -0.30 -5.36 -2.08
C HIS A 122 0.80 -5.98 -2.93
N TYR A 123 0.48 -7.07 -3.63
CA TYR A 123 1.43 -7.94 -4.32
C TYR A 123 2.50 -7.21 -5.14
N TYR A 124 2.07 -6.34 -6.06
CA TYR A 124 2.96 -5.58 -6.93
C TYR A 124 3.67 -4.42 -6.22
N GLU A 125 3.09 -3.89 -5.15
CA GLU A 125 3.72 -2.85 -4.32
C GLU A 125 4.88 -3.44 -3.52
N MET A 126 4.68 -4.61 -2.91
CA MET A 126 5.74 -5.35 -2.22
C MET A 126 6.87 -5.72 -3.18
N GLU A 127 6.52 -6.29 -4.35
CA GLU A 127 7.51 -6.63 -5.38
C GLU A 127 8.35 -5.41 -5.79
N LYS A 128 7.69 -4.26 -6.01
CA LYS A 128 8.36 -3.00 -6.37
C LYS A 128 9.27 -2.50 -5.24
N GLU A 129 8.79 -2.47 -4.00
CA GLU A 129 9.58 -1.99 -2.85
C GLU A 129 10.83 -2.87 -2.63
N VAL A 130 10.72 -4.19 -2.79
CA VAL A 130 11.88 -5.10 -2.71
C VAL A 130 12.89 -4.79 -3.80
N LYS A 131 12.43 -4.57 -5.04
CA LYS A 131 13.32 -4.19 -6.17
C LYS A 131 14.00 -2.84 -5.93
N ASP A 132 13.25 -1.84 -5.47
CA ASP A 132 13.76 -0.51 -5.19
C ASP A 132 14.82 -0.56 -4.08
N TYR A 133 14.54 -1.25 -2.97
CA TYR A 133 15.49 -1.43 -1.88
C TYR A 133 16.72 -2.23 -2.31
N PHE A 134 16.53 -3.34 -3.03
CA PHE A 134 17.64 -4.13 -3.59
C PHE A 134 18.53 -3.25 -4.47
N GLY A 135 17.96 -2.41 -5.34
CA GLY A 135 18.72 -1.52 -6.22
C GLY A 135 19.60 -0.52 -5.45
N ILE A 136 19.13 -0.03 -4.31
CA ILE A 136 19.91 0.85 -3.41
C ILE A 136 21.09 0.07 -2.83
N ILE A 137 20.82 -1.02 -2.11
CA ILE A 137 21.87 -1.77 -1.40
C ILE A 137 22.83 -2.49 -2.36
N TYR A 138 22.37 -2.86 -3.55
CA TYR A 138 23.22 -3.48 -4.58
C TYR A 138 24.36 -2.55 -4.99
N ASN A 139 24.18 -1.24 -4.92
CA ASN A 139 25.25 -0.28 -5.22
C ASN A 139 26.08 0.09 -3.98
N GLU A 140 25.47 0.09 -2.80
CA GLU A 140 26.11 0.57 -1.55
C GLU A 140 26.95 -0.51 -0.84
N VAL A 141 26.51 -1.76 -0.88
CA VAL A 141 27.13 -2.84 -0.12
C VAL A 141 28.41 -3.32 -0.81
N LYS A 142 29.52 -3.28 -0.07
CA LYS A 142 30.84 -3.75 -0.52
C LYS A 142 30.89 -5.27 -0.66
N ASN A 143 30.32 -5.98 0.32
CA ASN A 143 30.28 -7.44 0.35
C ASN A 143 28.92 -7.95 -0.11
N LYS A 144 28.86 -8.50 -1.34
CA LYS A 144 27.59 -8.95 -1.93
C LYS A 144 26.93 -10.10 -1.17
N SER A 145 27.67 -10.84 -0.33
CA SER A 145 27.09 -11.90 0.50
C SER A 145 26.10 -11.35 1.54
N GLU A 146 26.21 -10.09 1.96
CA GLU A 146 25.33 -9.46 2.96
C GLU A 146 23.97 -9.02 2.37
N ILE A 147 23.76 -9.15 1.05
CA ILE A 147 22.54 -8.64 0.41
C ILE A 147 21.30 -9.39 0.90
N ILE A 148 21.38 -10.71 1.06
CA ILE A 148 20.24 -11.51 1.53
C ILE A 148 19.83 -11.05 2.93
N GLU A 149 20.78 -11.02 3.87
CA GLU A 149 20.56 -10.57 5.24
C GLU A 149 19.92 -9.19 5.28
N LYS A 150 20.48 -8.20 4.57
CA LYS A 150 19.95 -6.83 4.57
C LYS A 150 18.53 -6.72 4.02
N VAL A 151 18.20 -7.47 2.96
CA VAL A 151 16.82 -7.49 2.44
C VAL A 151 15.89 -8.13 3.46
N LEU A 152 16.25 -9.29 4.02
CA LEU A 152 15.39 -9.98 4.98
C LEU A 152 15.20 -9.17 6.27
N GLU A 153 16.23 -8.49 6.78
CA GLU A 153 16.14 -7.58 7.92
C GLU A 153 15.19 -6.40 7.63
N ARG A 154 15.32 -5.78 6.45
CA ARG A 154 14.47 -4.64 6.05
C ARG A 154 12.99 -5.02 5.98
N PHE A 155 12.67 -6.24 5.57
CA PHE A 155 11.30 -6.71 5.35
C PHE A 155 10.82 -7.72 6.41
N GLU A 156 11.54 -7.87 7.53
CA GLU A 156 11.25 -8.88 8.56
C GLU A 156 9.82 -8.73 9.10
N ARG A 157 9.40 -7.49 9.34
CA ARG A 157 8.07 -7.15 9.85
C ARG A 157 6.98 -7.63 8.89
N GLU A 158 7.11 -7.32 7.61
CA GLU A 158 6.15 -7.71 6.58
C GLU A 158 6.14 -9.23 6.37
N CYS A 159 7.31 -9.86 6.34
CA CYS A 159 7.43 -11.32 6.21
C CYS A 159 6.81 -12.06 7.41
N THR A 160 6.82 -11.44 8.59
CA THR A 160 6.19 -12.00 9.80
C THR A 160 4.68 -11.75 9.81
N ASN A 161 4.23 -10.64 9.21
CA ASN A 161 2.84 -10.22 9.24
C ASN A 161 1.95 -11.07 8.33
N THR A 162 2.37 -11.35 7.09
CA THR A 162 1.59 -12.21 6.19
C THR A 162 2.46 -13.17 5.38
N LEU A 163 1.89 -14.35 5.09
CA LEU A 163 2.53 -15.37 4.27
C LEU A 163 2.74 -14.88 2.83
N SER A 164 1.79 -14.14 2.26
CA SER A 164 1.94 -13.55 0.92
C SER A 164 3.12 -12.59 0.85
N GLU A 165 3.25 -11.65 1.78
CA GLU A 165 4.36 -10.69 1.83
C GLU A 165 5.70 -11.43 1.94
N ASN A 166 5.80 -12.42 2.84
CA ASN A 166 7.00 -13.25 3.00
C ASN A 166 7.45 -13.91 1.68
N ILE A 167 6.53 -14.62 1.02
CA ILE A 167 6.85 -15.38 -0.18
C ILE A 167 7.12 -14.45 -1.37
N VAL A 168 6.45 -13.31 -1.48
CA VAL A 168 6.75 -12.29 -2.50
C VAL A 168 8.15 -11.71 -2.29
N VAL A 169 8.53 -11.36 -1.07
CA VAL A 169 9.88 -10.86 -0.75
C VAL A 169 10.93 -11.87 -1.18
N LYS A 170 10.80 -13.12 -0.75
CA LYS A 170 11.79 -14.18 -1.01
C LYS A 170 11.89 -14.55 -2.49
N THR A 171 10.74 -14.65 -3.17
CA THR A 171 10.71 -14.91 -4.62
C THR A 171 11.39 -13.77 -5.38
N THR A 172 11.03 -12.52 -5.07
CA THR A 172 11.59 -11.33 -5.73
C THR A 172 13.10 -11.20 -5.47
N LEU A 173 13.54 -11.46 -4.24
CA LEU A 173 14.95 -11.46 -3.89
C LEU A 173 15.74 -12.48 -4.72
N LEU A 174 15.29 -13.72 -4.80
CA LEU A 174 15.97 -14.76 -5.60
C LEU A 174 15.98 -14.42 -7.09
N GLU A 175 14.88 -13.88 -7.66
CA GLU A 175 14.85 -13.40 -9.05
C GLU A 175 15.95 -12.36 -9.31
N LEU A 176 16.15 -11.42 -8.38
CA LEU A 176 17.15 -10.37 -8.49
C LEU A 176 18.57 -10.92 -8.34
N LEU A 177 18.82 -11.82 -7.39
CA LEU A 177 20.12 -12.47 -7.21
C LEU A 177 20.54 -13.23 -8.49
N ILE A 178 19.62 -13.99 -9.08
CA ILE A 178 19.84 -14.70 -10.35
C ILE A 178 20.10 -13.71 -11.48
N ARG A 179 19.24 -12.70 -11.64
CA ARG A 179 19.33 -11.70 -12.72
C ARG A 179 20.66 -10.95 -12.71
N TYR A 180 21.14 -10.58 -11.54
CA TYR A 180 22.38 -9.83 -11.37
C TYR A 180 23.60 -10.71 -11.11
N SER A 181 23.46 -12.04 -11.17
CA SER A 181 24.53 -13.01 -10.94
C SER A 181 25.29 -12.72 -9.63
N VAL A 182 24.55 -12.46 -8.57
CA VAL A 182 25.11 -12.09 -7.27
C VAL A 182 25.64 -13.33 -6.58
N MET A 183 26.95 -13.34 -6.29
CA MET A 183 27.58 -14.41 -5.53
C MET A 183 27.28 -14.21 -4.04
N VAL A 184 26.54 -15.14 -3.46
CA VAL A 184 26.13 -15.19 -2.05
C VAL A 184 26.38 -16.59 -1.50
N ASP A 185 26.21 -16.79 -0.19
CA ASP A 185 26.39 -18.10 0.43
C ASP A 185 25.37 -19.12 -0.11
N GLU A 186 25.83 -20.33 -0.38
CA GLU A 186 24.97 -21.43 -0.85
C GLU A 186 23.94 -21.81 0.22
N GLU A 187 24.31 -21.74 1.51
CA GLU A 187 23.41 -22.04 2.62
C GLU A 187 22.21 -21.08 2.65
N ASP A 188 22.46 -19.78 2.42
CA ASP A 188 21.41 -18.76 2.38
C ASP A 188 20.43 -18.98 1.22
N ILE A 189 20.96 -19.31 0.02
CA ILE A 189 20.12 -19.66 -1.14
C ILE A 189 19.27 -20.90 -0.84
N MET A 190 19.88 -21.95 -0.28
CA MET A 190 19.19 -23.21 -0.01
C MET A 190 18.09 -23.05 1.03
N LYS A 191 18.28 -22.17 2.02
CA LYS A 191 17.23 -21.82 2.99
C LYS A 191 16.03 -21.18 2.29
N LEU A 192 16.26 -20.15 1.48
CA LEU A 192 15.18 -19.48 0.73
C LEU A 192 14.47 -20.44 -0.23
N ARG A 193 15.23 -21.29 -0.93
CA ARG A 193 14.70 -22.32 -1.82
C ARG A 193 13.77 -23.29 -1.08
N SER A 194 14.21 -23.83 0.05
CA SER A 194 13.44 -24.79 0.84
C SER A 194 12.08 -24.20 1.27
N GLU A 195 12.06 -22.93 1.67
CA GLU A 195 10.82 -22.25 2.02
C GLU A 195 9.87 -22.08 0.81
N LEU A 196 10.40 -21.75 -0.36
CA LEU A 196 9.59 -21.65 -1.59
C LEU A 196 9.08 -23.01 -2.09
N GLU A 197 9.84 -24.10 -1.91
CA GLU A 197 9.43 -25.45 -2.28
C GLU A 197 8.31 -25.99 -1.38
N GLN A 198 8.32 -25.62 -0.10
CA GLN A 198 7.30 -26.02 0.88
C GLN A 198 6.05 -25.16 0.82
N PHE A 199 6.09 -24.02 0.10
CA PHE A 199 4.99 -23.08 0.05
C PHE A 199 3.79 -23.63 -0.74
N GLU A 200 2.62 -23.64 -0.08
CA GLU A 200 1.35 -24.01 -0.69
C GLU A 200 0.46 -22.77 -0.94
N LEU A 201 0.11 -22.50 -2.20
CA LEU A 201 -0.71 -21.34 -2.60
C LEU A 201 -2.07 -21.26 -1.89
N GLY A 202 -2.62 -22.41 -1.46
CA GLY A 202 -3.90 -22.47 -0.74
C GLY A 202 -3.85 -21.77 0.62
N GLU A 203 -2.67 -21.70 1.25
CA GLU A 203 -2.48 -21.13 2.59
C GLU A 203 -2.59 -19.60 2.60
N VAL A 204 -2.42 -18.95 1.44
CA VAL A 204 -2.46 -17.49 1.32
C VAL A 204 -3.88 -16.91 1.44
N GLY A 205 -4.91 -17.73 1.22
CA GLY A 205 -6.31 -17.31 1.37
C GLY A 205 -6.67 -16.08 0.53
N GLN A 206 -7.14 -15.02 1.19
CA GLN A 206 -7.59 -13.77 0.56
C GLN A 206 -6.50 -12.69 0.47
N GLN A 207 -5.26 -12.96 0.92
CA GLN A 207 -4.18 -11.96 0.86
C GLN A 207 -3.76 -11.66 -0.59
N LEU A 208 -4.00 -12.61 -1.50
CA LEU A 208 -3.77 -12.49 -2.94
C LEU A 208 -5.06 -12.83 -3.70
N SER A 209 -5.30 -12.13 -4.80
CA SER A 209 -6.28 -12.50 -5.81
C SER A 209 -5.83 -13.75 -6.57
N GLU A 210 -6.77 -14.41 -7.27
CA GLU A 210 -6.45 -15.59 -8.08
C GLU A 210 -5.43 -15.30 -9.19
N PHE A 211 -5.44 -14.08 -9.74
CA PHE A 211 -4.44 -13.66 -10.72
C PHE A 211 -3.04 -13.53 -10.10
N GLU A 212 -2.93 -12.86 -8.94
CA GLU A 212 -1.65 -12.71 -8.23
C GLU A 212 -1.11 -14.06 -7.73
N LYS A 213 -1.99 -14.99 -7.32
CA LYS A 213 -1.60 -16.37 -6.98
C LYS A 213 -1.01 -17.10 -8.17
N LEU A 214 -1.63 -16.97 -9.34
CA LEU A 214 -1.15 -17.60 -10.58
C LEU A 214 0.22 -17.02 -10.97
N ASP A 215 0.36 -15.70 -10.95
CA ASP A 215 1.62 -15.02 -11.27
C ASP A 215 2.74 -15.45 -10.30
N LEU A 216 2.46 -15.44 -8.99
CA LEU A 216 3.42 -15.89 -7.97
C LEU A 216 3.83 -17.36 -8.18
N SER A 217 2.88 -18.24 -8.53
CA SER A 217 3.17 -19.65 -8.83
C SER A 217 4.18 -19.80 -9.97
N ILE A 218 4.00 -19.02 -11.04
CA ILE A 218 4.86 -19.05 -12.22
C ILE A 218 6.26 -18.56 -11.85
N ARG A 219 6.34 -17.44 -11.11
CA ARG A 219 7.59 -16.84 -10.63
C ARG A 219 8.38 -17.80 -9.74
N ILE A 220 7.74 -18.42 -8.77
CA ILE A 220 8.37 -19.42 -7.89
C ILE A 220 8.95 -20.58 -8.71
N LYS A 221 8.18 -21.14 -9.65
CA LYS A 221 8.66 -22.25 -10.50
C LYS A 221 9.85 -21.85 -11.35
N ASP A 222 9.83 -20.65 -11.93
CA ASP A 222 10.94 -20.13 -12.75
C ASP A 222 12.22 -19.97 -11.92
N VAL A 223 12.12 -19.39 -10.73
CA VAL A 223 13.23 -19.24 -9.79
C VAL A 223 13.81 -20.59 -9.37
N LEU A 224 12.95 -21.51 -8.90
CA LEU A 224 13.38 -22.83 -8.44
C LEU A 224 14.05 -23.65 -9.55
N SER A 225 13.67 -23.45 -10.82
CA SER A 225 14.30 -24.12 -11.96
C SER A 225 15.73 -23.66 -12.25
N LYS A 226 16.14 -22.49 -11.72
CA LYS A 226 17.44 -21.86 -11.97
C LYS A 226 18.40 -21.99 -10.79
N ILE A 227 17.90 -22.38 -9.63
CA ILE A 227 18.70 -22.67 -8.44
C ILE A 227 18.99 -24.17 -8.45
N ILE A 228 20.25 -24.54 -8.73
CA ILE A 228 20.71 -25.93 -8.79
C ILE A 228 21.08 -26.39 -7.40
#